data_AF-A0A2E4NZZ2-F1
#
_entry.id   AF-A0A2E4NZZ2-F1
#
_cell.length_a   1.000
_cell.length_b   1.000
_cell.length_c   1.000
_cell.angle_alpha   90.00
_cell.angle_beta   90.00
_cell.angle_gamma   90.00
#
_symmetry.space_group_name_H-M   'P 1'
#
loop_
_entity.id
_entity.type
_entity.pdbx_description
1 polymer ?
#
loop_
_entity_poly.entity_id
_entity_poly.type
_entity_poly.pdbx_seq_one_letter_code
_entity_poly.pdbx_strand_id
1 'polypeptide(L)'
;MRQARTFKKLLLVTAISSGFLLAGCDGDDGDDGKAGADADVVAQLAVTTSGFPIPEDAILVAPDAADDDDITEALSVALFDLPEDALVVLPKGRFVVTESIVVNSASGLTLTGYGINETALDFSTSNGDDAFRFQGGNGITVRDFGVYEAPKNGIKATNVNGIHMTYTATVWEGELEAANGAYGLYPLKSQNVLLENNYAFGSADAGIYVGQSENIVVRNNTAKQNVAGIEIENSTMADVYNNIALGNSGGILVFDLPGLDKAYGGNVRVFNNQAYNNNADNVGAGVVGTVPPGTGVLVLATSDVEMYNNQITDNDTTAVAITSYLLVDDDLASYPANYGATMGNGWSPTLKNVYLHNNTIARNGDNPRGALLQPVIDGYSSNMNSKGAPQTFPAILYDGIGELLSNAGELAGFNALVGAEAQADGVNYDPYGAGDQICANRNINGNPAPDYDEVNTGLVYPDDPADITMVDGDGNPLPHLLIDQMVNNTYLNCVQPRLAPAVVNFRNNIYGCTGDDLAEAACAL
;
A
#
# COMPACT_ATOMS: atom_id res chain seq x y z
N MET A 1 11.32 -67.90 18.20
CA MET A 1 12.05 -67.94 16.92
C MET A 1 12.39 -66.49 16.57
N ARG A 2 13.60 -66.00 16.88
CA ARG A 2 14.74 -65.77 15.94
C ARG A 2 14.25 -65.13 14.61
N GLN A 3 14.71 -63.96 14.15
CA GLN A 3 16.02 -63.32 14.31
C GLN A 3 15.93 -61.84 13.86
N ALA A 4 16.66 -60.96 14.54
CA ALA A 4 17.01 -59.62 14.08
C ALA A 4 18.16 -59.65 13.06
N ARG A 5 18.23 -58.67 12.13
CA ARG A 5 19.49 -58.22 11.51
C ARG A 5 19.44 -56.74 11.12
N THR A 6 20.30 -55.97 11.77
CA THR A 6 20.92 -54.70 11.36
C THR A 6 21.92 -54.92 10.22
N PHE A 7 22.11 -53.94 9.32
CA PHE A 7 23.39 -53.22 9.12
C PHE A 7 23.47 -52.39 7.80
N LYS A 8 24.11 -51.22 7.98
CA LYS A 8 25.08 -50.49 7.11
C LYS A 8 24.60 -49.51 6.03
N LYS A 9 24.86 -48.23 6.34
CA LYS A 9 25.26 -47.14 5.44
C LYS A 9 26.37 -47.59 4.48
N LEU A 10 26.30 -47.13 3.23
CA LEU A 10 27.46 -46.81 2.40
C LEU A 10 27.12 -45.58 1.53
N LEU A 11 27.86 -44.49 1.73
CA LEU A 11 28.00 -43.41 0.75
C LEU A 11 28.80 -43.94 -0.45
N LEU A 12 28.43 -43.58 -1.67
CA LEU A 12 29.39 -43.02 -2.63
C LEU A 12 28.70 -42.21 -3.72
N VAL A 13 29.33 -41.07 -4.00
CA VAL A 13 29.02 -40.03 -5.00
C VAL A 13 29.54 -40.44 -6.38
N THR A 14 28.83 -40.07 -7.45
CA THR A 14 29.37 -39.76 -8.79
C THR A 14 28.31 -38.93 -9.54
N ALA A 15 28.48 -37.61 -9.62
CA ALA A 15 28.99 -36.84 -10.77
C ALA A 15 28.06 -36.91 -12.01
N ILE A 16 27.23 -35.87 -12.22
CA ILE A 16 27.41 -34.75 -13.17
C ILE A 16 27.30 -35.19 -14.64
N SER A 17 26.21 -34.78 -15.29
CA SER A 17 26.13 -34.58 -16.73
C SER A 17 25.93 -33.09 -16.99
N SER A 18 27.03 -32.40 -17.27
CA SER A 18 27.03 -31.09 -17.91
C SER A 18 27.11 -31.27 -19.42
N GLY A 19 26.33 -30.46 -20.14
CA GLY A 19 26.41 -30.32 -21.57
C GLY A 19 25.80 -29.00 -21.98
N PHE A 20 26.62 -28.00 -22.24
CA PHE A 20 26.77 -27.46 -23.59
C PHE A 20 28.00 -26.55 -23.67
N LEU A 21 28.74 -26.77 -24.75
CA LEU A 21 29.99 -26.15 -25.15
C LEU A 21 29.81 -24.70 -25.57
N LEU A 22 30.81 -23.86 -25.29
CA LEU A 22 31.32 -22.86 -26.24
C LEU A 22 32.81 -22.61 -25.95
N ALA A 23 33.62 -22.69 -27.01
CA ALA A 23 35.06 -22.43 -27.09
C ALA A 23 35.38 -20.99 -26.65
N GLY A 24 36.55 -20.61 -26.14
CA GLY A 24 37.90 -21.12 -26.26
C GLY A 24 38.79 -19.97 -26.75
N CYS A 25 39.70 -19.48 -25.90
CA CYS A 25 40.94 -18.83 -26.31
C CYS A 25 41.97 -18.88 -25.16
N ASP A 26 43.19 -19.17 -25.60
CA ASP A 26 44.41 -19.51 -24.89
C ASP A 26 45.09 -18.26 -24.31
N GLY A 27 45.83 -18.40 -23.19
CA GLY A 27 46.55 -17.27 -22.59
C GLY A 27 47.14 -17.51 -21.20
N ASP A 28 48.27 -18.21 -21.19
CA ASP A 28 49.54 -17.99 -20.45
C ASP A 28 49.56 -17.65 -18.93
N ASP A 29 50.58 -18.22 -18.29
CA ASP A 29 50.79 -18.34 -16.85
C ASP A 29 51.07 -17.00 -16.13
N GLY A 30 50.58 -16.87 -14.89
CA GLY A 30 50.89 -15.75 -13.99
C GLY A 30 50.68 -16.11 -12.52
N ASP A 31 51.79 -16.10 -11.78
CA ASP A 31 51.95 -16.37 -10.34
C ASP A 31 51.09 -15.51 -9.39
N ASP A 32 50.82 -16.13 -8.23
CA ASP A 32 50.65 -15.55 -6.89
C ASP A 32 49.56 -14.48 -6.65
N GLY A 33 48.35 -14.99 -6.39
CA GLY A 33 47.26 -14.26 -5.72
C GLY A 33 47.04 -14.78 -4.30
N LYS A 34 47.33 -13.93 -3.31
CA LYS A 34 47.13 -14.09 -1.86
C LYS A 34 45.93 -14.96 -1.46
N ALA A 35 46.18 -15.87 -0.51
CA ALA A 35 45.16 -16.56 0.27
C ALA A 35 44.07 -15.56 0.69
N GLY A 36 42.86 -15.77 0.15
CA GLY A 36 41.67 -15.11 0.65
C GLY A 36 41.53 -15.43 2.13
N ALA A 37 41.33 -14.39 2.93
CA ALA A 37 40.92 -14.54 4.31
C ALA A 37 39.68 -15.44 4.34
N ASP A 38 39.72 -16.47 5.18
CA ASP A 38 38.54 -17.24 5.56
C ASP A 38 37.44 -16.24 5.91
N ALA A 39 36.42 -16.16 5.06
CA ALA A 39 35.11 -15.75 5.54
C ALA A 39 34.74 -16.84 6.56
N ASP A 40 34.52 -16.46 7.82
CA ASP A 40 33.98 -17.36 8.82
C ASP A 40 32.73 -18.02 8.23
N VAL A 41 32.86 -19.29 7.83
CA VAL A 41 31.74 -20.09 7.36
C VAL A 41 30.97 -20.44 8.63
N VAL A 42 30.04 -19.56 9.01
CA VAL A 42 29.10 -19.85 10.08
C VAL A 42 28.35 -21.12 9.68
N ALA A 43 28.39 -22.14 10.53
CA ALA A 43 27.72 -23.39 10.27
C ALA A 43 26.20 -23.14 10.11
N GLN A 44 25.61 -23.70 9.05
CA GLN A 44 24.25 -23.40 8.63
C GLN A 44 23.28 -24.51 9.07
N LEU A 45 22.27 -24.13 9.85
CA LEU A 45 21.21 -25.02 10.32
C LEU A 45 20.20 -25.36 9.21
N ALA A 46 19.75 -24.34 8.47
CA ALA A 46 18.73 -24.48 7.42
C ALA A 46 18.75 -23.32 6.41
N VAL A 47 17.89 -23.42 5.38
CA VAL A 47 17.56 -22.35 4.43
C VAL A 47 16.03 -22.24 4.36
N THR A 48 15.47 -21.04 4.45
CA THR A 48 14.03 -20.81 4.28
C THR A 48 13.61 -21.02 2.83
N THR A 49 12.31 -21.11 2.57
CA THR A 49 11.77 -21.21 1.20
C THR A 49 12.12 -20.00 0.34
N SER A 50 12.27 -18.81 0.94
CA SER A 50 12.73 -17.62 0.21
C SER A 50 14.26 -17.58 -0.02
N GLY A 51 15.00 -18.59 0.43
CA GLY A 51 16.46 -18.65 0.33
C GLY A 51 17.23 -17.98 1.48
N PHE A 52 16.57 -17.60 2.59
CA PHE A 52 17.26 -16.99 3.73
C PHE A 52 18.04 -18.03 4.55
N PRO A 53 19.35 -17.84 4.80
CA PRO A 53 20.14 -18.78 5.58
C PRO A 53 19.86 -18.64 7.08
N ILE A 54 19.64 -19.76 7.76
CA ILE A 54 19.53 -19.84 9.23
C ILE A 54 20.82 -20.47 9.77
N PRO A 55 21.64 -19.75 10.57
CA PRO A 55 22.85 -20.26 11.18
C PRO A 55 22.56 -21.15 12.40
N GLU A 56 23.53 -21.95 12.83
CA GLU A 56 23.41 -22.86 13.98
C GLU A 56 23.28 -22.15 15.35
N ASP A 57 23.69 -20.88 15.46
CA ASP A 57 23.64 -20.08 16.68
C ASP A 57 22.36 -19.24 16.85
N ALA A 58 21.38 -19.41 15.95
CA ALA A 58 20.10 -18.73 16.01
C ALA A 58 19.28 -19.11 17.26
N ILE A 59 18.46 -18.19 17.76
CA ILE A 59 17.54 -18.43 18.88
C ILE A 59 16.30 -19.16 18.35
N LEU A 60 16.21 -20.46 18.61
CA LEU A 60 15.08 -21.28 18.15
C LEU A 60 13.90 -21.21 19.14
N VAL A 61 12.72 -20.83 18.66
CA VAL A 61 11.48 -20.87 19.43
C VAL A 61 10.89 -22.26 19.34
N ALA A 62 10.68 -22.90 20.50
CA ALA A 62 10.01 -24.21 20.62
C ALA A 62 10.40 -25.22 19.51
N PRO A 63 11.70 -25.56 19.34
CA PRO A 63 12.19 -26.32 18.18
C PRO A 63 11.63 -27.74 18.07
N ASP A 64 11.09 -28.28 19.17
CA ASP A 64 10.48 -29.62 19.23
C ASP A 64 8.94 -29.59 19.18
N ALA A 65 8.32 -28.40 18.98
CA ALA A 65 6.88 -28.26 18.87
C ALA A 65 6.33 -28.98 17.63
N ALA A 66 5.17 -29.60 17.77
CA ALA A 66 4.39 -30.16 16.68
C ALA A 66 3.29 -29.19 16.23
N ASP A 67 2.69 -29.46 15.08
CA ASP A 67 1.51 -28.72 14.62
C ASP A 67 0.42 -28.68 15.71
N ASP A 68 -0.25 -27.54 15.80
CA ASP A 68 -1.28 -27.19 16.77
C ASP A 68 -0.81 -27.02 18.23
N ASP A 69 0.48 -27.16 18.53
CA ASP A 69 1.02 -26.82 19.85
C ASP A 69 0.89 -25.31 20.13
N ASP A 70 0.58 -24.96 21.38
CA ASP A 70 0.64 -23.58 21.87
C ASP A 70 2.11 -23.21 22.16
N ILE A 71 2.64 -22.23 21.43
CA ILE A 71 4.02 -21.76 21.58
C ILE A 71 4.12 -20.36 22.22
N THR A 72 3.02 -19.83 22.76
CA THR A 72 2.90 -18.44 23.25
C THR A 72 3.97 -18.08 24.26
N GLU A 73 4.17 -18.93 25.28
CA GLU A 73 5.17 -18.68 26.33
C GLU A 73 6.59 -18.72 25.75
N ALA A 74 6.90 -19.73 24.93
CA ALA A 74 8.23 -19.88 24.33
C ALA A 74 8.58 -18.71 23.41
N LEU A 75 7.62 -18.26 22.61
CA LEU A 75 7.77 -17.11 21.71
C LEU A 75 7.95 -15.82 22.49
N SER A 76 7.15 -15.60 23.52
CA SER A 76 7.23 -14.41 24.36
C SER A 76 8.56 -14.33 25.11
N VAL A 77 9.03 -15.46 25.66
CA VAL A 77 10.33 -15.54 26.35
C VAL A 77 11.48 -15.27 25.37
N ALA A 78 11.44 -15.84 24.16
CA ALA A 78 12.47 -15.62 23.16
C ALA A 78 12.60 -14.16 22.70
N LEU A 79 11.52 -13.38 22.80
CA LEU A 79 11.45 -11.99 22.34
C LEU A 79 11.53 -10.93 23.46
N PHE A 80 11.65 -11.34 24.72
CA PHE A 80 11.57 -10.42 25.86
C PHE A 80 12.86 -9.59 26.10
N ASP A 81 14.03 -10.23 26.06
CA ASP A 81 15.33 -9.59 26.33
C ASP A 81 16.33 -9.96 25.23
N LEU A 82 16.10 -9.33 24.06
CA LEU A 82 16.84 -9.63 22.84
C LEU A 82 18.21 -8.93 22.84
N PRO A 83 19.31 -9.66 22.56
CA PRO A 83 20.56 -8.99 22.23
C PRO A 83 20.44 -8.19 20.92
N GLU A 84 21.36 -7.26 20.71
CA GLU A 84 21.48 -6.60 19.40
C GLU A 84 21.71 -7.64 18.30
N ASP A 85 21.13 -7.37 17.12
CA ASP A 85 21.24 -8.23 15.93
C ASP A 85 20.73 -9.68 16.13
N ALA A 86 19.86 -9.90 17.12
CA ALA A 86 19.27 -11.20 17.39
C ALA A 86 18.56 -11.78 16.16
N LEU A 87 18.81 -13.07 15.88
CA LEU A 87 18.05 -13.87 14.93
C LEU A 87 17.18 -14.87 15.70
N VAL A 88 15.86 -14.66 15.65
CA VAL A 88 14.86 -15.52 16.29
C VAL A 88 14.13 -16.32 15.22
N VAL A 89 14.06 -17.63 15.39
CA VAL A 89 13.52 -18.56 14.40
C VAL A 89 12.29 -19.27 14.96
N LEU A 90 11.15 -19.03 14.34
CA LEU A 90 9.89 -19.73 14.58
C LEU A 90 9.96 -21.16 14.03
N PRO A 91 9.30 -22.14 14.67
CA PRO A 91 9.33 -23.52 14.20
C PRO A 91 8.60 -23.68 12.86
N LYS A 92 8.87 -24.79 12.17
CA LYS A 92 8.18 -25.16 10.93
C LYS A 92 6.89 -25.91 11.29
N GLY A 93 5.75 -25.46 10.76
CA GLY A 93 4.42 -25.99 11.10
C GLY A 93 3.37 -24.89 11.30
N ARG A 94 2.19 -25.27 11.78
CA ARG A 94 1.13 -24.35 12.22
C ARG A 94 1.01 -24.40 13.74
N PHE A 95 1.10 -23.25 14.41
CA PHE A 95 1.16 -23.19 15.88
C PHE A 95 0.14 -22.22 16.44
N VAL A 96 -0.40 -22.54 17.62
CA VAL A 96 -1.35 -21.68 18.33
C VAL A 96 -0.59 -20.60 19.10
N VAL A 97 -1.10 -19.36 19.05
CA VAL A 97 -0.66 -18.25 19.88
C VAL A 97 -1.87 -17.59 20.56
N THR A 98 -1.89 -17.58 21.89
CA THR A 98 -3.06 -17.23 22.70
C THR A 98 -3.04 -15.81 23.29
N GLU A 99 -1.96 -15.06 23.05
CA GLU A 99 -1.78 -13.67 23.49
C GLU A 99 -1.06 -12.81 22.44
N SER A 100 -1.12 -11.49 22.59
CA SER A 100 -0.32 -10.57 21.77
C SER A 100 1.18 -10.73 22.04
N ILE A 101 1.98 -10.85 20.98
CA ILE A 101 3.44 -10.89 21.07
C ILE A 101 3.99 -9.47 20.97
N VAL A 102 4.58 -8.98 22.06
CA VAL A 102 5.09 -7.61 22.16
C VAL A 102 6.62 -7.59 22.15
N VAL A 103 7.19 -6.79 21.26
CA VAL A 103 8.63 -6.56 21.15
C VAL A 103 8.90 -5.09 21.35
N ASN A 104 9.69 -4.74 22.37
CA ASN A 104 9.97 -3.35 22.73
C ASN A 104 11.40 -2.97 22.36
N SER A 105 11.56 -1.89 21.60
CA SER A 105 12.84 -1.23 21.35
C SER A 105 13.96 -2.15 20.84
N ALA A 106 13.63 -3.16 20.03
CA ALA A 106 14.62 -4.08 19.48
C ALA A 106 15.55 -3.37 18.47
N SER A 107 16.81 -3.79 18.44
CA SER A 107 17.84 -3.25 17.53
C SER A 107 18.43 -4.37 16.69
N GLY A 108 18.32 -4.28 15.37
CA GLY A 108 18.87 -5.29 14.46
C GLY A 108 18.13 -6.64 14.47
N LEU A 109 16.97 -6.74 15.13
CA LEU A 109 16.20 -7.98 15.23
C LEU A 109 15.83 -8.52 13.86
N THR A 110 16.05 -9.81 13.66
CA THR A 110 15.46 -10.59 12.56
C THR A 110 14.57 -11.68 13.16
N LEU A 111 13.25 -11.58 12.96
CA LEU A 111 12.30 -12.63 13.28
C LEU A 111 11.94 -13.37 12.00
N THR A 112 12.26 -14.67 11.94
CA THR A 112 12.06 -15.50 10.74
C THR A 112 11.29 -16.78 11.05
N GLY A 113 10.49 -17.26 10.11
CA GLY A 113 10.07 -18.67 10.05
C GLY A 113 10.88 -19.44 9.01
N TYR A 114 10.31 -20.55 8.51
CA TYR A 114 10.90 -21.39 7.45
C TYR A 114 10.38 -21.08 6.05
N GLY A 115 9.40 -20.18 5.93
CA GLY A 115 8.79 -19.74 4.68
C GLY A 115 7.34 -19.32 4.91
N ILE A 116 6.83 -18.45 4.03
CA ILE A 116 5.46 -17.90 4.11
C ILE A 116 4.37 -18.97 4.23
N ASN A 117 4.59 -20.16 3.64
CA ASN A 117 3.69 -21.32 3.69
C ASN A 117 4.19 -22.46 4.60
N GLU A 118 5.36 -22.31 5.23
CA GLU A 118 6.00 -23.36 6.03
C GLU A 118 5.92 -23.08 7.53
N THR A 119 5.70 -21.83 7.92
CA THR A 119 5.47 -21.41 9.31
C THR A 119 4.22 -20.55 9.38
N ALA A 120 3.21 -21.01 10.13
CA ALA A 120 1.96 -20.30 10.35
C ALA A 120 1.68 -20.15 11.86
N LEU A 121 1.32 -18.94 12.28
CA LEU A 121 0.92 -18.64 13.64
C LEU A 121 -0.57 -18.32 13.66
N ASP A 122 -1.34 -19.13 14.39
CA ASP A 122 -2.79 -19.06 14.49
C ASP A 122 -3.20 -18.35 15.78
N PHE A 123 -3.83 -17.18 15.64
CA PHE A 123 -4.29 -16.33 16.74
C PHE A 123 -5.80 -16.43 16.96
N SER A 124 -6.49 -17.39 16.35
CA SER A 124 -7.96 -17.53 16.44
C SER A 124 -8.49 -17.68 17.87
N THR A 125 -7.64 -18.17 18.79
CA THR A 125 -7.95 -18.30 20.22
C THR A 125 -7.25 -17.25 21.09
N SER A 126 -6.66 -16.22 20.48
CA SER A 126 -5.94 -15.17 21.20
C SER A 126 -6.87 -14.28 22.01
N ASN A 127 -6.46 -13.97 23.23
CA ASN A 127 -7.12 -12.97 24.08
C ASN A 127 -6.53 -11.56 23.92
N GLY A 128 -5.51 -11.40 23.06
CA GLY A 128 -4.90 -10.12 22.73
C GLY A 128 -5.49 -9.49 21.46
N ASP A 129 -5.47 -8.17 21.37
CA ASP A 129 -6.00 -7.46 20.18
C ASP A 129 -5.13 -7.71 18.94
N ASP A 130 -3.85 -7.31 19.01
CA ASP A 130 -2.91 -7.44 17.90
C ASP A 130 -2.15 -8.78 18.02
N ALA A 131 -1.81 -9.43 16.91
CA ALA A 131 -0.95 -10.61 16.91
C ALA A 131 0.50 -10.24 17.27
N PHE A 132 1.13 -9.34 16.50
CA PHE A 132 2.45 -8.78 16.82
C PHE A 132 2.40 -7.27 17.04
N ARG A 133 3.14 -6.81 18.06
CA ARG A 133 3.36 -5.39 18.36
C ARG A 133 4.84 -5.09 18.52
N PHE A 134 5.46 -4.53 17.50
CA PHE A 134 6.78 -3.90 17.59
C PHE A 134 6.62 -2.45 18.02
N GLN A 135 7.20 -2.09 19.16
CA GLN A 135 7.07 -0.76 19.77
C GLN A 135 8.45 -0.10 19.87
N GLY A 136 8.72 0.87 19.00
CA GLY A 136 10.05 1.44 18.86
C GLY A 136 11.04 0.45 18.26
N GLY A 137 12.31 0.85 18.25
CA GLY A 137 13.41 0.01 17.76
C GLY A 137 13.96 0.47 16.40
N ASN A 138 15.04 -0.18 16.00
CA ASN A 138 15.79 0.18 14.79
C ASN A 138 16.20 -1.06 13.98
N GLY A 139 15.92 -1.05 12.69
CA GLY A 139 16.35 -2.10 11.77
C GLY A 139 15.75 -3.48 12.10
N ILE A 140 14.43 -3.57 12.22
CA ILE A 140 13.70 -4.80 12.50
C ILE A 140 13.32 -5.48 11.18
N THR A 141 13.63 -6.76 11.02
CA THR A 141 13.19 -7.61 9.91
C THR A 141 12.18 -8.65 10.40
N VAL A 142 11.06 -8.78 9.70
CA VAL A 142 10.04 -9.80 9.93
C VAL A 142 9.84 -10.56 8.63
N ARG A 143 10.09 -11.88 8.62
CA ARG A 143 10.14 -12.62 7.35
C ARG A 143 9.77 -14.09 7.43
N ASP A 144 9.37 -14.67 6.30
CA ASP A 144 9.24 -16.12 6.12
C ASP A 144 8.22 -16.81 7.07
N PHE A 145 7.10 -16.16 7.41
CA PHE A 145 5.98 -16.79 8.13
C PHE A 145 4.65 -16.06 7.89
N GLY A 146 3.54 -16.72 8.23
CA GLY A 146 2.20 -16.13 8.22
C GLY A 146 1.57 -15.97 9.60
N VAL A 147 0.76 -14.93 9.76
CA VAL A 147 -0.12 -14.66 10.90
C VAL A 147 -1.58 -14.85 10.46
N TYR A 148 -2.32 -15.66 11.19
CA TYR A 148 -3.68 -16.06 10.87
C TYR A 148 -4.64 -15.67 11.99
N GLU A 149 -5.84 -15.23 11.63
CA GLU A 149 -6.96 -15.01 12.56
C GLU A 149 -6.64 -14.10 13.75
N ALA A 150 -5.84 -13.05 13.53
CA ALA A 150 -5.56 -12.07 14.57
C ALA A 150 -6.87 -11.35 14.97
N PRO A 151 -7.23 -11.24 16.27
CA PRO A 151 -8.49 -10.64 16.68
C PRO A 151 -8.71 -9.20 16.21
N LYS A 152 -7.62 -8.44 16.00
CA LYS A 152 -7.65 -7.09 15.45
C LYS A 152 -6.61 -6.84 14.39
N ASN A 153 -5.32 -6.82 14.71
CA ASN A 153 -4.27 -6.48 13.74
C ASN A 153 -3.25 -7.62 13.61
N GLY A 154 -2.74 -7.85 12.41
CA GLY A 154 -1.71 -8.86 12.15
C GLY A 154 -0.36 -8.44 12.72
N ILE A 155 0.40 -7.65 11.97
CA ILE A 155 1.77 -7.27 12.32
C ILE A 155 1.86 -5.75 12.42
N LYS A 156 1.79 -5.23 13.65
CA LYS A 156 1.86 -3.80 13.93
C LYS A 156 3.26 -3.37 14.33
N ALA A 157 3.80 -2.36 13.63
CA ALA A 157 5.07 -1.73 13.95
C ALA A 157 4.87 -0.24 14.20
N THR A 158 5.02 0.21 15.44
CA THR A 158 4.77 1.60 15.84
C THR A 158 6.06 2.28 16.26
N ASN A 159 6.32 3.49 15.76
CA ASN A 159 7.53 4.28 16.08
C ASN A 159 8.86 3.57 15.76
N VAL A 160 8.88 2.70 14.74
CA VAL A 160 10.10 1.98 14.33
C VAL A 160 10.85 2.80 13.28
N ASN A 161 12.18 2.83 13.36
CA ASN A 161 13.03 3.31 12.28
C ASN A 161 13.67 2.11 11.57
N GLY A 162 13.33 1.86 10.31
CA GLY A 162 13.77 0.67 9.61
C GLY A 162 12.94 -0.54 10.01
N ILE A 163 11.77 -0.70 9.39
CA ILE A 163 10.97 -1.93 9.47
C ILE A 163 10.94 -2.57 8.09
N HIS A 164 11.40 -3.83 8.00
CA HIS A 164 11.42 -4.61 6.77
C HIS A 164 10.56 -5.86 6.93
N MET A 165 9.40 -5.88 6.27
CA MET A 165 8.55 -7.07 6.23
C MET A 165 8.67 -7.70 4.85
N THR A 166 9.11 -8.97 4.79
CA THR A 166 9.32 -9.65 3.52
C THR A 166 8.97 -11.13 3.56
N TYR A 167 8.26 -11.63 2.55
CA TYR A 167 7.75 -13.01 2.54
C TYR A 167 6.90 -13.32 3.78
N THR A 168 6.10 -12.36 4.25
CA THR A 168 5.14 -12.55 5.33
C THR A 168 3.71 -12.63 4.83
N ALA A 169 2.84 -13.31 5.58
CA ALA A 169 1.41 -13.34 5.32
C ALA A 169 0.60 -12.81 6.51
N THR A 170 -0.50 -12.11 6.23
CA THR A 170 -1.57 -11.81 7.21
C THR A 170 -2.90 -12.24 6.61
N VAL A 171 -3.62 -13.12 7.29
CA VAL A 171 -4.76 -13.84 6.71
C VAL A 171 -5.91 -13.97 7.71
N TRP A 172 -7.10 -13.53 7.28
CA TRP A 172 -8.38 -13.95 7.85
C TRP A 172 -9.06 -14.87 6.83
N GLU A 173 -9.10 -16.15 7.14
CA GLU A 173 -9.61 -17.22 6.30
C GLU A 173 -11.13 -17.10 6.13
N GLY A 174 -11.63 -17.41 4.93
CA GLY A 174 -13.06 -17.37 4.62
C GLY A 174 -13.49 -16.13 3.86
N GLU A 175 -14.74 -15.72 4.06
CA GLU A 175 -15.33 -14.55 3.42
C GLU A 175 -14.83 -13.27 4.10
N LEU A 176 -14.84 -12.16 3.33
CA LEU A 176 -14.56 -10.85 3.89
C LEU A 176 -15.76 -10.40 4.74
N GLU A 177 -15.58 -10.34 6.05
CA GLU A 177 -16.63 -10.00 7.02
C GLU A 177 -16.19 -8.86 7.95
N ALA A 178 -17.15 -8.08 8.45
CA ALA A 178 -16.88 -6.98 9.39
C ALA A 178 -16.28 -7.44 10.73
N ALA A 179 -16.34 -8.74 11.03
CA ALA A 179 -15.75 -9.35 12.22
C ALA A 179 -14.29 -9.76 12.03
N ASN A 180 -13.77 -9.75 10.80
CA ASN A 180 -12.35 -9.97 10.53
C ASN A 180 -11.53 -8.82 11.16
N GLY A 181 -10.23 -9.05 11.32
CA GLY A 181 -9.35 -8.02 11.86
C GLY A 181 -9.21 -6.83 10.92
N ALA A 182 -8.82 -5.69 11.49
CA ALA A 182 -8.67 -4.41 10.82
C ALA A 182 -7.42 -4.41 9.92
N TYR A 183 -6.20 -4.28 10.48
CA TYR A 183 -5.00 -4.06 9.68
C TYR A 183 -4.12 -5.31 9.59
N GLY A 184 -3.76 -5.74 8.38
CA GLY A 184 -2.85 -6.86 8.14
C GLY A 184 -1.40 -6.51 8.49
N LEU A 185 -0.65 -6.00 7.52
CA LEU A 185 0.65 -5.38 7.77
C LEU A 185 0.45 -3.92 8.14
N TYR A 186 0.98 -3.50 9.29
CA TYR A 186 0.62 -2.21 9.90
C TYR A 186 1.83 -1.44 10.47
N PRO A 187 2.74 -0.91 9.64
CA PRO A 187 3.61 0.20 10.03
C PRO A 187 2.82 1.48 10.34
N LEU A 188 3.09 2.07 11.50
CA LEU A 188 2.45 3.27 12.00
C LEU A 188 3.50 4.20 12.62
N LYS A 189 3.45 5.50 12.30
CA LYS A 189 4.37 6.50 12.88
C LYS A 189 5.84 6.11 12.74
N SER A 190 6.19 5.47 11.64
CA SER A 190 7.49 4.83 11.44
C SER A 190 8.27 5.52 10.32
N GLN A 191 9.58 5.29 10.29
CA GLN A 191 10.49 5.81 9.27
C GLN A 191 11.20 4.66 8.58
N ASN A 192 11.56 4.81 7.31
CA ASN A 192 12.28 3.78 6.55
C ASN A 192 11.51 2.44 6.53
N VAL A 193 10.33 2.46 5.93
CA VAL A 193 9.42 1.32 5.86
C VAL A 193 9.64 0.59 4.53
N LEU A 194 9.98 -0.71 4.59
CA LEU A 194 10.10 -1.58 3.43
C LEU A 194 9.14 -2.77 3.56
N LEU A 195 8.10 -2.82 2.74
CA LEU A 195 7.18 -3.95 2.65
C LEU A 195 7.28 -4.58 1.28
N GLU A 196 7.79 -5.81 1.20
CA GLU A 196 7.95 -6.49 -0.08
C GLU A 196 7.66 -8.00 -0.11
N ASN A 197 7.17 -8.52 -1.24
CA ASN A 197 6.91 -9.96 -1.41
C ASN A 197 5.94 -10.55 -0.38
N ASN A 198 5.03 -9.74 0.16
CA ASN A 198 4.08 -10.17 1.19
C ASN A 198 2.71 -10.51 0.62
N TYR A 199 1.91 -11.20 1.43
CA TYR A 199 0.52 -11.56 1.12
C TYR A 199 -0.43 -11.06 2.22
N ALA A 200 -1.48 -10.33 1.84
CA ALA A 200 -2.50 -9.87 2.79
C ALA A 200 -3.91 -10.24 2.30
N PHE A 201 -4.69 -10.88 3.16
CA PHE A 201 -5.99 -11.43 2.81
C PHE A 201 -7.05 -11.29 3.91
N GLY A 202 -8.26 -10.87 3.52
CA GLY A 202 -9.45 -10.94 4.38
C GLY A 202 -9.58 -9.83 5.42
N SER A 203 -8.76 -8.77 5.35
CA SER A 203 -8.83 -7.66 6.31
C SER A 203 -10.12 -6.83 6.13
N ALA A 204 -10.81 -6.55 7.24
CA ALA A 204 -12.00 -5.70 7.31
C ALA A 204 -11.68 -4.19 7.22
N ASP A 205 -10.40 -3.84 7.08
CA ASP A 205 -9.90 -2.49 6.85
C ASP A 205 -8.82 -2.60 5.74
N ALA A 206 -7.55 -2.29 6.01
CA ALA A 206 -6.47 -2.45 5.05
C ALA A 206 -5.62 -3.73 5.23
N GLY A 207 -5.46 -4.49 4.14
CA GLY A 207 -4.56 -5.64 4.11
C GLY A 207 -3.09 -5.23 4.29
N ILE A 208 -2.67 -4.19 3.58
CA ILE A 208 -1.37 -3.55 3.76
C ILE A 208 -1.60 -2.07 4.04
N TYR A 209 -1.32 -1.64 5.26
CA TYR A 209 -1.51 -0.27 5.71
C TYR A 209 -0.17 0.35 6.10
N VAL A 210 0.11 1.55 5.62
CA VAL A 210 1.23 2.37 6.11
C VAL A 210 0.71 3.75 6.49
N GLY A 211 0.70 4.05 7.78
CA GLY A 211 0.09 5.28 8.30
C GLY A 211 1.07 6.17 9.04
N GLN A 212 0.89 7.48 8.90
CA GLN A 212 1.64 8.50 9.63
C GLN A 212 3.16 8.32 9.54
N SER A 213 3.65 7.76 8.43
CA SER A 213 5.03 7.30 8.27
C SER A 213 5.76 8.10 7.19
N GLU A 214 7.07 7.89 7.06
CA GLU A 214 7.88 8.55 6.03
C GLU A 214 9.00 7.66 5.48
N ASN A 215 9.39 7.93 4.24
CA ASN A 215 10.35 7.12 3.48
C ASN A 215 9.88 5.66 3.40
N ILE A 216 9.02 5.39 2.43
CA ILE A 216 8.24 4.17 2.35
C ILE A 216 8.41 3.53 0.97
N VAL A 217 8.67 2.23 0.95
CA VAL A 217 8.63 1.40 -0.26
C VAL A 217 7.69 0.23 0.01
N VAL A 218 6.63 0.13 -0.80
CA VAL A 218 5.69 -1.00 -0.80
C VAL A 218 5.72 -1.63 -2.18
N ARG A 219 6.38 -2.79 -2.32
CA ARG A 219 6.61 -3.42 -3.63
C ARG A 219 6.38 -4.92 -3.72
N ASN A 220 6.00 -5.42 -4.88
CA ASN A 220 5.89 -6.87 -5.13
C ASN A 220 4.94 -7.61 -4.15
N ASN A 221 3.98 -6.91 -3.54
CA ASN A 221 3.03 -7.52 -2.62
C ASN A 221 1.75 -7.96 -3.34
N THR A 222 1.01 -8.89 -2.74
CA THR A 222 -0.34 -9.25 -3.16
C THR A 222 -1.31 -8.94 -2.02
N ALA A 223 -2.22 -7.99 -2.25
CA ALA A 223 -3.32 -7.67 -1.34
C ALA A 223 -4.65 -8.09 -1.98
N LYS A 224 -5.31 -9.07 -1.36
CA LYS A 224 -6.47 -9.75 -1.95
C LYS A 224 -7.65 -9.82 -0.99
N GLN A 225 -8.85 -9.50 -1.47
CA GLN A 225 -10.11 -9.64 -0.71
C GLN A 225 -10.09 -8.96 0.67
N ASN A 226 -9.55 -7.74 0.74
CA ASN A 226 -9.63 -6.85 1.88
C ASN A 226 -10.64 -5.72 1.60
N VAL A 227 -10.97 -4.89 2.59
CA VAL A 227 -11.70 -3.64 2.30
C VAL A 227 -10.80 -2.72 1.46
N ALA A 228 -9.64 -2.34 1.99
CA ALA A 228 -8.57 -1.68 1.27
C ALA A 228 -7.45 -2.69 0.99
N GLY A 229 -7.05 -2.84 -0.28
CA GLY A 229 -5.90 -3.68 -0.61
C GLY A 229 -4.62 -3.11 0.00
N ILE A 230 -4.24 -1.91 -0.44
CA ILE A 230 -3.09 -1.16 0.06
C ILE A 230 -3.55 0.24 0.43
N GLU A 231 -3.16 0.73 1.60
CA GLU A 231 -3.48 2.08 2.07
C GLU A 231 -2.22 2.82 2.54
N ILE A 232 -2.03 4.03 2.02
CA ILE A 232 -1.04 5.00 2.47
C ILE A 232 -1.79 6.17 3.12
N GLU A 233 -1.76 6.26 4.45
CA GLU A 233 -2.51 7.27 5.22
C GLU A 233 -1.55 8.29 5.84
N ASN A 234 -1.79 9.59 5.63
CA ASN A 234 -1.07 10.71 6.26
C ASN A 234 0.45 10.52 6.23
N SER A 235 0.98 10.02 5.12
CA SER A 235 2.36 9.56 4.99
C SER A 235 3.08 10.28 3.87
N THR A 236 4.40 10.47 4.02
CA THR A 236 5.21 11.22 3.04
C THR A 236 6.30 10.38 2.42
N MET A 237 6.72 10.72 1.20
CA MET A 237 7.80 10.03 0.48
C MET A 237 7.53 8.53 0.34
N ALA A 238 6.47 8.16 -0.37
CA ALA A 238 6.05 6.77 -0.53
C ALA A 238 6.07 6.33 -2.00
N ASP A 239 6.76 5.22 -2.27
CA ASP A 239 6.70 4.51 -3.55
C ASP A 239 5.91 3.21 -3.39
N VAL A 240 4.82 3.07 -4.15
CA VAL A 240 3.94 1.90 -4.15
C VAL A 240 3.94 1.30 -5.55
N TYR A 241 4.63 0.18 -5.76
CA TYR A 241 4.82 -0.36 -7.12
C TYR A 241 4.94 -1.87 -7.24
N ASN A 242 4.68 -2.40 -8.44
CA ASN A 242 4.72 -3.84 -8.73
C ASN A 242 3.79 -4.68 -7.84
N ASN A 243 2.79 -4.07 -7.20
CA ASN A 243 1.85 -4.78 -6.35
C ASN A 243 0.65 -5.29 -7.16
N ILE A 244 -0.01 -6.30 -6.60
CA ILE A 244 -1.29 -6.82 -7.08
C ILE A 244 -2.35 -6.51 -6.01
N ALA A 245 -3.31 -5.65 -6.34
CA ALA A 245 -4.51 -5.38 -5.57
C ALA A 245 -5.72 -5.99 -6.30
N LEU A 246 -6.21 -7.11 -5.79
CA LEU A 246 -7.24 -7.94 -6.45
C LEU A 246 -8.42 -8.24 -5.53
N GLY A 247 -9.65 -8.02 -6.00
CA GLY A 247 -10.82 -8.53 -5.27
C GLY A 247 -11.12 -7.79 -3.98
N ASN A 248 -10.49 -6.63 -3.73
CA ASN A 248 -10.74 -5.80 -2.55
C ASN A 248 -12.05 -4.98 -2.73
N SER A 249 -12.47 -4.19 -1.75
CA SER A 249 -13.53 -3.17 -1.99
C SER A 249 -12.96 -1.95 -2.72
N GLY A 250 -11.80 -1.49 -2.27
CA GLY A 250 -10.93 -0.52 -2.93
C GLY A 250 -9.52 -1.10 -3.10
N GLY A 251 -8.91 -0.94 -4.27
CA GLY A 251 -7.62 -1.52 -4.58
C GLY A 251 -6.45 -0.87 -3.84
N ILE A 252 -6.11 0.37 -4.23
CA ILE A 252 -5.01 1.15 -3.63
C ILE A 252 -5.55 2.52 -3.19
N LEU A 253 -5.35 2.87 -1.93
CA LEU A 253 -5.87 4.10 -1.31
C LEU A 253 -4.71 5.00 -0.87
N VAL A 254 -4.84 6.30 -1.13
CA VAL A 254 -3.89 7.34 -0.69
C VAL A 254 -4.70 8.44 0.00
N PHE A 255 -4.65 8.45 1.34
CA PHE A 255 -5.56 9.22 2.19
C PHE A 255 -4.83 10.21 3.09
N ASP A 256 -5.42 11.39 3.25
CA ASP A 256 -5.14 12.30 4.35
C ASP A 256 -6.40 12.55 5.18
N LEU A 257 -6.46 11.96 6.36
CA LEU A 257 -7.59 12.07 7.28
C LEU A 257 -7.32 13.10 8.39
N PRO A 258 -8.35 13.82 8.86
CA PRO A 258 -8.21 14.79 9.92
C PRO A 258 -7.98 14.15 11.29
N GLY A 259 -7.30 14.86 12.19
CA GLY A 259 -7.25 14.51 13.61
C GLY A 259 -6.21 13.46 13.99
N LEU A 260 -5.25 13.17 13.11
CA LEU A 260 -4.12 12.28 13.35
C LEU A 260 -2.87 13.05 13.78
N ASP A 261 -1.90 12.35 14.42
CA ASP A 261 -0.69 13.00 14.95
C ASP A 261 0.17 13.59 13.82
N LYS A 262 0.33 12.82 12.73
CA LYS A 262 0.83 13.37 11.47
C LYS A 262 -0.36 13.86 10.67
N ALA A 263 -0.45 15.18 10.51
CA ALA A 263 -1.67 15.82 10.00
C ALA A 263 -1.91 15.63 8.50
N TYR A 264 -0.87 15.37 7.71
CA TYR A 264 -0.97 15.24 6.26
C TYR A 264 0.19 14.41 5.69
N GLY A 265 -0.04 13.89 4.48
CA GLY A 265 0.91 13.16 3.65
C GLY A 265 1.36 13.98 2.44
N GLY A 266 2.07 13.33 1.52
CA GLY A 266 2.51 13.97 0.28
C GLY A 266 3.74 13.33 -0.34
N ASN A 267 3.97 13.62 -1.62
CA ASN A 267 4.98 12.94 -2.44
C ASN A 267 4.75 11.41 -2.42
N VAL A 268 3.59 10.99 -2.90
CA VAL A 268 3.20 9.58 -3.02
C VAL A 268 3.19 9.18 -4.49
N ARG A 269 3.99 8.18 -4.87
CA ARG A 269 4.05 7.65 -6.23
C ARG A 269 3.46 6.25 -6.27
N VAL A 270 2.40 6.06 -7.02
CA VAL A 270 1.71 4.77 -7.21
C VAL A 270 1.93 4.32 -8.65
N PHE A 271 2.74 3.30 -8.88
CA PHE A 271 3.14 2.98 -10.25
C PHE A 271 3.38 1.51 -10.54
N ASN A 272 3.14 1.10 -11.79
CA ASN A 272 3.33 -0.29 -12.25
C ASN A 272 2.60 -1.34 -11.39
N ASN A 273 1.48 -0.97 -10.76
CA ASN A 273 0.64 -1.90 -10.02
C ASN A 273 -0.42 -2.51 -10.93
N GLN A 274 -0.97 -3.65 -10.52
CA GLN A 274 -2.19 -4.24 -11.08
C GLN A 274 -3.32 -4.08 -10.06
N ALA A 275 -4.32 -3.27 -10.37
CA ALA A 275 -5.50 -3.04 -9.53
C ALA A 275 -6.75 -3.48 -10.29
N TYR A 276 -7.23 -4.70 -10.03
CA TYR A 276 -8.31 -5.27 -10.82
C TYR A 276 -9.34 -6.08 -10.04
N ASN A 277 -10.57 -6.14 -10.56
CA ASN A 277 -11.70 -6.82 -9.93
C ASN A 277 -11.89 -6.42 -8.46
N ASN A 278 -11.57 -5.18 -8.05
CA ASN A 278 -11.75 -4.73 -6.67
C ASN A 278 -13.23 -4.43 -6.41
N ASN A 279 -14.05 -5.48 -6.42
CA ASN A 279 -15.51 -5.43 -6.40
C ASN A 279 -16.09 -6.13 -5.17
N ALA A 280 -15.32 -6.42 -4.11
CA ALA A 280 -15.88 -6.96 -2.88
C ALA A 280 -16.79 -5.93 -2.20
N ASP A 281 -17.79 -6.40 -1.45
CA ASP A 281 -18.62 -5.51 -0.63
C ASP A 281 -17.78 -4.88 0.49
N ASN A 282 -18.01 -3.59 0.76
CA ASN A 282 -17.31 -2.89 1.81
C ASN A 282 -17.94 -3.21 3.18
N VAL A 283 -17.20 -3.93 4.01
CA VAL A 283 -17.57 -4.31 5.39
C VAL A 283 -16.87 -3.46 6.44
N GLY A 284 -16.08 -2.47 6.02
CA GLY A 284 -15.25 -1.65 6.88
C GLY A 284 -16.03 -0.61 7.66
N ALA A 285 -15.33 0.03 8.59
CA ALA A 285 -15.87 1.09 9.45
C ALA A 285 -15.07 2.38 9.29
N GLY A 286 -15.53 3.47 9.90
CA GLY A 286 -14.86 4.77 9.76
C GLY A 286 -14.88 5.30 8.33
N VAL A 287 -13.83 6.02 7.93
CA VAL A 287 -13.75 6.62 6.58
C VAL A 287 -13.51 5.55 5.51
N VAL A 288 -12.70 4.53 5.78
CA VAL A 288 -12.50 3.43 4.80
C VAL A 288 -13.83 2.71 4.49
N GLY A 289 -14.75 2.63 5.46
CA GLY A 289 -16.10 2.08 5.28
C GLY A 289 -16.98 2.87 4.32
N THR A 290 -16.61 4.10 3.96
CA THR A 290 -17.33 4.91 2.96
C THR A 290 -16.76 4.76 1.56
N VAL A 291 -15.62 4.07 1.40
CA VAL A 291 -15.00 3.80 0.09
C VAL A 291 -15.98 3.03 -0.79
N PRO A 292 -16.36 3.56 -1.97
CA PRO A 292 -17.23 2.86 -2.89
C PRO A 292 -16.61 1.53 -3.33
N PRO A 293 -17.29 0.39 -3.13
CA PRO A 293 -16.88 -0.88 -3.74
C PRO A 293 -16.71 -0.72 -5.25
N GLY A 294 -15.75 -1.42 -5.85
CA GLY A 294 -15.49 -1.27 -7.29
C GLY A 294 -14.51 -0.15 -7.62
N THR A 295 -13.67 0.27 -6.68
CA THR A 295 -12.69 1.35 -6.89
C THR A 295 -11.30 0.78 -7.08
N GLY A 296 -10.64 1.08 -8.22
CA GLY A 296 -9.27 0.65 -8.48
C GLY A 296 -8.24 1.38 -7.62
N VAL A 297 -8.19 2.70 -7.75
CA VAL A 297 -7.34 3.61 -6.96
C VAL A 297 -8.18 4.79 -6.46
N LEU A 298 -7.98 5.20 -5.21
CA LEU A 298 -8.64 6.37 -4.62
C LEU A 298 -7.63 7.29 -3.97
N VAL A 299 -7.66 8.57 -4.33
CA VAL A 299 -6.96 9.64 -3.63
C VAL A 299 -8.00 10.45 -2.86
N LEU A 300 -7.85 10.54 -1.54
CA LEU A 300 -8.72 11.31 -0.67
C LEU A 300 -7.91 12.37 0.08
N ALA A 301 -8.09 13.63 -0.33
CA ALA A 301 -7.49 14.82 0.27
C ALA A 301 -5.94 14.89 0.31
N THR A 302 -5.22 13.86 -0.16
CA THR A 302 -3.76 13.88 -0.23
C THR A 302 -3.27 14.67 -1.45
N SER A 303 -2.39 15.64 -1.20
CA SER A 303 -1.70 16.40 -2.25
C SER A 303 -0.40 15.72 -2.67
N ASP A 304 0.20 16.15 -3.80
CA ASP A 304 1.46 15.63 -4.31
C ASP A 304 1.41 14.11 -4.53
N VAL A 305 0.49 13.67 -5.41
CA VAL A 305 0.28 12.26 -5.75
C VAL A 305 0.51 12.03 -7.24
N GLU A 306 1.36 11.06 -7.58
CA GLU A 306 1.67 10.71 -8.96
C GLU A 306 1.33 9.25 -9.23
N MET A 307 0.52 9.00 -10.25
CA MET A 307 0.01 7.68 -10.59
C MET A 307 0.36 7.33 -12.04
N TYR A 308 1.20 6.33 -12.27
CA TYR A 308 1.66 6.01 -13.63
C TYR A 308 1.95 4.55 -13.91
N ASN A 309 1.81 4.14 -15.17
CA ASN A 309 2.04 2.75 -15.63
C ASN A 309 1.23 1.67 -14.90
N ASN A 310 0.20 2.03 -14.15
CA ASN A 310 -0.65 1.03 -13.52
C ASN A 310 -1.56 0.37 -14.57
N GLN A 311 -1.91 -0.89 -14.33
CA GLN A 311 -2.98 -1.60 -15.03
C GLN A 311 -4.19 -1.62 -14.11
N ILE A 312 -5.24 -0.88 -14.48
CA ILE A 312 -6.42 -0.70 -13.63
C ILE A 312 -7.65 -1.15 -14.41
N THR A 313 -8.16 -2.33 -14.09
CA THR A 313 -9.17 -2.99 -14.93
C THR A 313 -10.27 -3.67 -14.15
N ASP A 314 -11.45 -3.81 -14.77
CA ASP A 314 -12.52 -4.67 -14.26
C ASP A 314 -13.07 -4.25 -12.88
N ASN A 315 -12.96 -2.97 -12.51
CA ASN A 315 -13.54 -2.45 -11.28
C ASN A 315 -14.94 -1.88 -11.55
N ASP A 316 -15.91 -2.28 -10.74
CA ASP A 316 -17.34 -2.03 -10.96
C ASP A 316 -17.69 -0.53 -10.98
N THR A 317 -17.01 0.30 -10.18
CA THR A 317 -17.31 1.72 -9.99
C THR A 317 -16.39 2.64 -10.77
N THR A 318 -15.09 2.64 -10.52
CA THR A 318 -14.17 3.54 -11.21
C THR A 318 -12.75 3.01 -11.17
N ALA A 319 -11.94 3.37 -12.18
CA ALA A 319 -10.53 3.01 -12.18
C ALA A 319 -9.77 3.89 -11.18
N VAL A 320 -9.98 5.21 -11.25
CA VAL A 320 -9.33 6.18 -10.38
C VAL A 320 -10.33 7.23 -9.94
N ALA A 321 -10.48 7.41 -8.63
CA ALA A 321 -11.18 8.55 -8.04
C ALA A 321 -10.17 9.49 -7.36
N ILE A 322 -10.28 10.77 -7.68
CA ILE A 322 -9.50 11.86 -7.08
C ILE A 322 -10.50 12.76 -6.38
N THR A 323 -10.49 12.77 -5.05
CA THR A 323 -11.57 13.34 -4.25
C THR A 323 -11.06 14.14 -3.07
N SER A 324 -11.66 15.30 -2.84
CA SER A 324 -11.54 16.07 -1.62
C SER A 324 -12.31 15.41 -0.47
N TYR A 325 -11.93 15.74 0.76
CA TYR A 325 -12.68 15.35 1.96
C TYR A 325 -14.05 16.06 2.05
N LEU A 326 -14.28 17.09 1.24
CA LEU A 326 -15.55 17.84 1.18
C LEU A 326 -16.72 16.97 0.69
N LEU A 327 -16.44 15.84 0.02
CA LEU A 327 -17.48 14.85 -0.28
C LEU A 327 -17.88 14.03 0.96
N VAL A 328 -16.98 13.87 1.93
CA VAL A 328 -17.23 13.12 3.17
C VAL A 328 -17.93 14.02 4.20
N ASP A 329 -17.53 15.30 4.27
CA ASP A 329 -18.14 16.31 5.14
C ASP A 329 -18.33 17.62 4.37
N ASP A 330 -19.57 17.92 4.02
CA ASP A 330 -19.96 19.10 3.23
C ASP A 330 -20.29 20.34 4.09
N ASP A 331 -20.26 20.24 5.43
CA ASP A 331 -20.57 21.36 6.33
C ASP A 331 -19.37 22.29 6.53
N LEU A 332 -19.00 22.99 5.44
CA LEU A 332 -17.85 23.89 5.39
C LEU A 332 -17.81 24.92 6.53
N ALA A 333 -18.98 25.40 6.98
CA ALA A 333 -19.08 26.39 8.06
C ALA A 333 -18.59 25.84 9.41
N SER A 334 -18.68 24.52 9.63
CA SER A 334 -18.24 23.86 10.86
C SER A 334 -16.77 23.48 10.86
N TYR A 335 -16.06 23.55 9.72
CA TYR A 335 -14.65 23.14 9.61
C TYR A 335 -13.71 23.82 10.61
N PRO A 336 -13.76 25.16 10.82
CA PRO A 336 -12.91 25.80 11.82
C PRO A 336 -13.12 25.24 13.24
N ALA A 337 -14.33 24.81 13.59
CA ALA A 337 -14.64 24.24 14.89
C ALA A 337 -14.27 22.75 14.98
N ASN A 338 -14.56 21.97 13.94
CA ASN A 338 -14.38 20.51 13.94
C ASN A 338 -12.94 20.10 13.62
N TYR A 339 -12.28 20.81 12.71
CA TYR A 339 -10.99 20.44 12.13
C TYR A 339 -9.92 21.52 12.29
N GLY A 340 -10.24 22.70 12.82
CA GLY A 340 -9.30 23.83 12.92
C GLY A 340 -7.98 23.48 13.62
N ALA A 341 -7.99 22.59 14.61
CA ALA A 341 -6.78 22.11 15.26
C ALA A 341 -5.86 21.32 14.30
N THR A 342 -6.41 20.39 13.51
CA THR A 342 -5.63 19.58 12.56
C THR A 342 -5.25 20.39 11.32
N MET A 343 -6.10 21.34 10.90
CA MET A 343 -5.77 22.29 9.84
C MET A 343 -4.61 23.19 10.25
N GLY A 344 -4.55 23.56 11.53
CA GLY A 344 -3.39 24.26 12.10
C GLY A 344 -2.08 23.46 12.01
N ASN A 345 -2.17 22.13 12.00
CA ASN A 345 -1.01 21.25 11.81
C ASN A 345 -0.77 20.90 10.32
N GLY A 346 -1.57 21.42 9.39
CA GLY A 346 -1.37 21.27 7.95
C GLY A 346 -2.32 20.33 7.24
N TRP A 347 -3.26 19.65 7.93
CA TRP A 347 -4.30 18.89 7.24
C TRP A 347 -5.13 19.81 6.35
N SER A 348 -5.42 19.35 5.14
CA SER A 348 -6.28 20.03 4.18
C SER A 348 -7.40 19.08 3.74
N PRO A 349 -8.67 19.51 3.68
CA PRO A 349 -9.72 18.75 3.03
C PRO A 349 -9.64 18.78 1.50
N THR A 350 -8.77 19.60 0.93
CA THR A 350 -8.54 19.69 -0.52
C THR A 350 -7.19 19.07 -0.89
N LEU A 351 -7.05 18.70 -2.16
CA LEU A 351 -5.83 18.11 -2.71
C LEU A 351 -5.30 18.95 -3.87
N LYS A 352 -3.97 19.07 -3.95
CA LYS A 352 -3.26 19.80 -5.00
C LYS A 352 -2.19 18.91 -5.63
N ASN A 353 -1.78 19.23 -6.86
CA ASN A 353 -0.68 18.57 -7.56
C ASN A 353 -0.84 17.03 -7.66
N VAL A 354 -1.93 16.59 -8.32
CA VAL A 354 -2.14 15.16 -8.61
C VAL A 354 -1.97 14.90 -10.10
N TYR A 355 -1.17 13.90 -10.45
CA TYR A 355 -0.85 13.58 -11.83
C TYR A 355 -1.03 12.10 -12.17
N LEU A 356 -2.05 11.81 -12.98
CA LEU A 356 -2.38 10.48 -13.49
C LEU A 356 -1.97 10.37 -14.96
N HIS A 357 -0.94 9.59 -15.28
CA HIS A 357 -0.49 9.47 -16.67
C HIS A 357 0.10 8.10 -17.02
N ASN A 358 0.05 7.72 -18.29
CA ASN A 358 0.60 6.45 -18.80
C ASN A 358 0.00 5.17 -18.15
N ASN A 359 -1.16 5.26 -17.49
CA ASN A 359 -1.85 4.09 -16.95
C ASN A 359 -2.66 3.40 -18.04
N THR A 360 -2.71 2.07 -18.01
CA THR A 360 -3.62 1.28 -18.87
C THR A 360 -4.92 1.05 -18.13
N ILE A 361 -6.01 1.60 -18.66
CA ILE A 361 -7.34 1.56 -18.04
C ILE A 361 -8.30 0.82 -18.96
N ALA A 362 -9.05 -0.14 -18.45
CA ALA A 362 -10.01 -0.91 -19.25
C ALA A 362 -11.17 -1.46 -18.40
N ARG A 363 -12.39 -1.48 -18.94
CA ARG A 363 -13.56 -2.13 -18.33
C ARG A 363 -13.83 -1.70 -16.88
N ASN A 364 -13.92 -0.40 -16.63
CA ASN A 364 -14.30 0.13 -15.32
C ASN A 364 -15.60 0.93 -15.43
N GLY A 365 -16.39 0.96 -14.35
CA GLY A 365 -17.59 1.80 -14.26
C GLY A 365 -18.87 1.20 -14.87
N ASP A 366 -18.91 -0.12 -15.04
CA ASP A 366 -20.07 -0.83 -15.58
C ASP A 366 -21.17 -1.06 -14.54
N ASN A 367 -20.85 -1.01 -13.24
CA ASN A 367 -21.76 -1.27 -12.13
C ASN A 367 -21.45 -0.39 -10.90
N PRO A 368 -21.48 0.94 -11.03
CA PRO A 368 -21.06 1.83 -9.95
C PRO A 368 -21.98 1.72 -8.73
N ARG A 369 -21.38 1.64 -7.54
CA ARG A 369 -22.08 1.45 -6.27
C ARG A 369 -21.33 2.08 -5.10
N GLY A 370 -22.08 2.52 -4.09
CA GLY A 370 -21.53 3.10 -2.86
C GLY A 370 -22.32 4.32 -2.41
N ALA A 371 -22.65 4.40 -1.12
CA ALA A 371 -23.53 5.44 -0.59
C ALA A 371 -22.94 6.86 -0.72
N LEU A 372 -21.63 7.00 -0.51
CA LEU A 372 -20.92 8.28 -0.61
C LEU A 372 -21.04 8.91 -2.01
N LEU A 373 -20.88 8.09 -3.05
CA LEU A 373 -20.98 8.55 -4.44
C LEU A 373 -22.40 8.46 -5.01
N GLN A 374 -23.40 8.03 -4.24
CA GLN A 374 -24.74 7.79 -4.78
C GLN A 374 -25.31 8.99 -5.57
N PRO A 375 -25.20 10.25 -5.09
CA PRO A 375 -25.66 11.40 -5.88
C PRO A 375 -24.90 11.58 -7.20
N VAL A 376 -23.59 11.32 -7.21
CA VAL A 376 -22.74 11.38 -8.41
C VAL A 376 -23.10 10.25 -9.38
N ILE A 377 -23.31 9.03 -8.85
CA ILE A 377 -23.75 7.85 -9.61
C ILE A 377 -25.09 8.11 -10.27
N ASP A 378 -26.07 8.62 -9.52
CA ASP A 378 -27.39 8.96 -10.04
C ASP A 378 -27.30 10.02 -11.15
N GLY A 379 -26.41 11.01 -10.98
CA GLY A 379 -26.13 12.04 -11.96
C GLY A 379 -25.57 11.51 -13.28
N TYR A 380 -24.65 10.55 -13.22
CA TYR A 380 -24.05 9.90 -14.40
C TYR A 380 -24.84 8.69 -14.91
N SER A 381 -26.03 8.40 -14.37
CA SER A 381 -26.84 7.23 -14.74
C SER A 381 -27.35 7.24 -16.20
N SER A 382 -27.19 8.35 -16.92
CA SER A 382 -27.46 8.40 -18.36
C SER A 382 -26.38 7.63 -19.14
N ASN A 383 -26.82 6.61 -19.87
CA ASN A 383 -25.97 5.88 -20.82
C ASN A 383 -25.46 6.74 -22.00
N MET A 384 -25.87 8.02 -22.09
CA MET A 384 -25.48 8.95 -23.13
C MET A 384 -24.90 10.23 -22.50
N ASN A 385 -23.78 10.72 -23.05
CA ASN A 385 -23.17 11.99 -22.65
C ASN A 385 -23.91 13.21 -23.22
N SER A 386 -23.49 14.43 -22.84
CA SER A 386 -24.07 15.70 -23.33
C SER A 386 -23.96 15.91 -24.85
N LYS A 387 -23.07 15.17 -25.52
CA LYS A 387 -22.89 15.15 -26.98
C LYS A 387 -23.73 14.05 -27.66
N GLY A 388 -24.49 13.26 -26.90
CA GLY A 388 -25.31 12.16 -27.40
C GLY A 388 -24.51 10.92 -27.83
N ALA A 389 -23.33 10.68 -27.24
CA ALA A 389 -22.55 9.46 -27.44
C ALA A 389 -22.69 8.51 -26.24
N PRO A 390 -22.63 7.17 -26.44
CA PRO A 390 -22.63 6.21 -25.35
C PRO A 390 -21.53 6.49 -24.32
N GLN A 391 -21.86 6.29 -23.05
CA GLN A 391 -20.91 6.40 -21.95
C GLN A 391 -21.28 5.41 -20.84
N THR A 392 -20.27 4.95 -20.11
CA THR A 392 -20.39 4.35 -18.79
C THR A 392 -20.03 5.37 -17.72
N PHE A 393 -20.17 5.02 -16.45
CA PHE A 393 -19.72 5.88 -15.36
C PHE A 393 -18.23 6.23 -15.50
N PRO A 394 -17.78 7.44 -15.10
CA PRO A 394 -16.40 7.86 -15.27
C PRO A 394 -15.36 6.85 -14.75
N ALA A 395 -14.51 6.37 -15.64
CA ALA A 395 -13.38 5.51 -15.28
C ALA A 395 -12.27 6.31 -14.56
N ILE A 396 -12.09 7.59 -14.92
CA ILE A 396 -11.33 8.55 -14.12
C ILE A 396 -12.34 9.58 -13.61
N LEU A 397 -12.46 9.74 -12.29
CA LEU A 397 -13.37 10.68 -11.66
C LEU A 397 -12.58 11.71 -10.85
N TYR A 398 -12.72 12.99 -11.18
CA TYR A 398 -12.29 14.09 -10.31
C TYR A 398 -13.52 14.81 -9.76
N ASP A 399 -13.57 15.05 -8.44
CA ASP A 399 -14.68 15.78 -7.85
C ASP A 399 -14.66 17.27 -8.22
N GLY A 400 -13.52 17.96 -8.12
CA GLY A 400 -13.36 19.37 -8.47
C GLY A 400 -13.88 20.37 -7.44
N ILE A 401 -14.61 19.92 -6.40
CA ILE A 401 -15.26 20.84 -5.44
C ILE A 401 -14.24 21.66 -4.64
N GLY A 402 -13.10 21.07 -4.28
CA GLY A 402 -12.03 21.76 -3.57
C GLY A 402 -11.37 22.87 -4.41
N GLU A 403 -11.12 22.60 -5.69
CA GLU A 403 -10.57 23.57 -6.65
C GLU A 403 -11.56 24.71 -6.90
N LEU A 404 -12.83 24.38 -7.18
CA LEU A 404 -13.91 25.36 -7.37
C LEU A 404 -14.02 26.33 -6.19
N LEU A 405 -14.11 25.81 -4.96
CA LEU A 405 -14.26 26.64 -3.75
C LEU A 405 -13.02 27.47 -3.46
N SER A 406 -11.82 26.93 -3.69
CA SER A 406 -10.56 27.67 -3.51
C SER A 406 -10.45 28.81 -4.52
N ASN A 407 -10.77 28.54 -5.80
CA ASN A 407 -10.73 29.53 -6.88
C ASN A 407 -11.79 30.63 -6.73
N ALA A 408 -12.96 30.29 -6.16
CA ALA A 408 -13.99 31.26 -5.79
C ALA A 408 -13.61 32.11 -4.56
N GLY A 409 -12.58 31.73 -3.81
CA GLY A 409 -12.13 32.42 -2.59
C GLY A 409 -12.91 32.03 -1.32
N GLU A 410 -13.79 31.04 -1.40
CA GLU A 410 -14.61 30.58 -0.27
C GLU A 410 -13.77 29.92 0.83
N LEU A 411 -12.63 29.32 0.45
CA LEU A 411 -11.70 28.70 1.40
C LEU A 411 -10.64 29.67 1.95
N ALA A 412 -10.59 30.93 1.49
CA ALA A 412 -9.52 31.86 1.84
C ALA A 412 -9.39 32.11 3.35
N GLY A 413 -10.50 32.02 4.10
CA GLY A 413 -10.52 32.14 5.55
C GLY A 413 -9.72 31.04 6.28
N PHE A 414 -9.56 29.87 5.67
CA PHE A 414 -8.84 28.75 6.26
C PHE A 414 -7.32 28.99 6.35
N ASN A 415 -6.77 29.89 5.52
CA ASN A 415 -5.36 30.31 5.64
C ASN A 415 -5.02 30.89 7.01
N ALA A 416 -5.99 31.47 7.72
CA ALA A 416 -5.79 31.98 9.08
C ALA A 416 -5.66 30.87 10.14
N LEU A 417 -6.04 29.63 9.81
CA LEU A 417 -5.94 28.47 10.69
C LEU A 417 -4.58 27.78 10.55
N VAL A 418 -3.99 27.78 9.35
CA VAL A 418 -2.75 27.04 9.05
C VAL A 418 -1.58 27.56 9.89
N GLY A 419 -0.90 26.65 10.59
CA GLY A 419 0.28 26.96 11.38
C GLY A 419 1.49 27.32 10.51
N ALA A 420 2.46 28.03 11.09
CA ALA A 420 3.61 28.56 10.36
C ALA A 420 4.51 27.47 9.73
N GLU A 421 4.61 26.29 10.36
CA GLU A 421 5.37 25.15 9.81
C GLU A 421 4.68 24.60 8.56
N ALA A 422 3.39 24.28 8.65
CA ALA A 422 2.61 23.82 7.50
C ALA A 422 2.56 24.85 6.35
N GLN A 423 2.46 26.14 6.66
CA GLN A 423 2.57 27.21 5.66
C GLN A 423 3.93 27.21 4.97
N ALA A 424 5.02 26.96 5.70
CA ALA A 424 6.37 26.88 5.14
C ALA A 424 6.56 25.64 4.23
N ASP A 425 5.82 24.56 4.53
CA ASP A 425 5.74 23.36 3.70
C ASP A 425 4.79 23.54 2.49
N GLY A 426 4.17 24.70 2.35
CA GLY A 426 3.33 25.06 1.20
C GLY A 426 1.84 24.81 1.40
N VAL A 427 1.38 24.38 2.58
CA VAL A 427 -0.05 24.21 2.86
C VAL A 427 -0.76 25.56 2.84
N ASN A 428 -1.73 25.69 1.95
CA ASN A 428 -2.54 26.90 1.77
C ASN A 428 -3.90 26.55 1.15
N TYR A 429 -4.82 27.51 1.23
CA TYR A 429 -6.15 27.46 0.64
C TYR A 429 -6.32 28.49 -0.48
N ASP A 430 -5.21 28.96 -1.03
CA ASP A 430 -5.18 29.94 -2.11
C ASP A 430 -5.65 29.30 -3.43
N PRO A 431 -6.23 30.12 -4.34
CA PRO A 431 -6.62 29.66 -5.68
C PRO A 431 -5.53 28.84 -6.37
N TYR A 432 -5.95 27.80 -7.09
CA TYR A 432 -5.08 26.83 -7.70
C TYR A 432 -4.19 27.50 -8.75
N GLY A 433 -2.88 27.39 -8.54
CA GLY A 433 -1.88 27.76 -9.52
C GLY A 433 -1.58 26.63 -10.50
N ALA A 434 -0.67 26.87 -11.45
CA ALA A 434 -0.21 25.84 -12.38
C ALA A 434 0.37 24.59 -11.68
N GLY A 435 1.01 24.77 -10.52
CA GLY A 435 1.55 23.66 -9.71
C GLY A 435 0.50 22.90 -8.90
N ASP A 436 -0.72 23.42 -8.78
CA ASP A 436 -1.77 22.82 -7.94
C ASP A 436 -2.73 21.94 -8.75
N GLN A 437 -2.70 22.05 -10.08
CA GLN A 437 -3.68 21.44 -10.98
C GLN A 437 -3.72 19.91 -10.88
N ILE A 438 -4.90 19.37 -11.16
CA ILE A 438 -5.16 17.93 -11.25
C ILE A 438 -5.09 17.52 -12.72
N CYS A 439 -4.13 16.67 -13.05
CA CYS A 439 -3.80 16.32 -14.42
C CYS A 439 -4.05 14.84 -14.68
N ALA A 440 -4.76 14.52 -15.77
CA ALA A 440 -5.00 13.16 -16.21
C ALA A 440 -4.88 13.05 -17.74
N ASN A 441 -3.66 12.83 -18.23
CA ASN A 441 -3.36 12.77 -19.66
C ASN A 441 -2.45 11.58 -20.00
N ARG A 442 -2.29 11.27 -21.30
CA ARG A 442 -1.41 10.18 -21.80
C ARG A 442 -1.71 8.80 -21.20
N ASN A 443 -2.86 8.61 -20.57
CA ASN A 443 -3.35 7.30 -20.18
C ASN A 443 -3.76 6.52 -21.43
N ILE A 444 -3.65 5.21 -21.35
CA ILE A 444 -3.83 4.26 -22.45
C ILE A 444 -5.18 3.61 -22.28
N ASN A 445 -6.02 3.71 -23.31
CA ASN A 445 -7.24 2.93 -23.37
C ASN A 445 -6.88 1.45 -23.63
N GLY A 446 -7.12 0.59 -22.63
CA GLY A 446 -6.88 -0.84 -22.70
C GLY A 446 -8.10 -1.66 -23.17
N ASN A 447 -9.20 -1.02 -23.53
CA ASN A 447 -10.38 -1.68 -24.09
C ASN A 447 -10.09 -2.17 -25.52
N PRO A 448 -10.26 -3.47 -25.83
CA PRO A 448 -10.01 -3.98 -27.17
C PRO A 448 -11.13 -3.54 -28.13
N ALA A 449 -10.76 -2.87 -29.22
CA ALA A 449 -11.68 -2.58 -30.31
C ALA A 449 -12.16 -3.89 -30.99
N PRO A 450 -13.40 -3.97 -31.50
CA PRO A 450 -14.45 -2.94 -31.52
C PRO A 450 -15.48 -3.06 -30.39
N ASP A 451 -15.30 -4.00 -29.46
CA ASP A 451 -16.36 -4.45 -28.54
C ASP A 451 -16.50 -3.58 -27.28
N TYR A 452 -15.57 -2.67 -27.04
CA TYR A 452 -15.56 -1.80 -25.86
C TYR A 452 -15.37 -0.33 -26.26
N ASP A 453 -16.19 0.54 -25.65
CA ASP A 453 -16.16 1.99 -25.84
C ASP A 453 -14.86 2.62 -25.31
N GLU A 454 -14.58 3.84 -25.77
CA GLU A 454 -13.47 4.64 -25.24
C GLU A 454 -13.63 4.88 -23.74
N VAL A 455 -12.55 4.71 -22.99
CA VAL A 455 -12.48 5.10 -21.58
C VAL A 455 -12.71 6.61 -21.46
N ASN A 456 -13.34 7.04 -20.37
CA ASN A 456 -13.77 8.41 -20.15
C ASN A 456 -13.19 9.02 -18.86
N THR A 457 -13.19 10.34 -18.82
CA THR A 457 -12.83 11.16 -17.66
C THR A 457 -14.03 12.02 -17.29
N GLY A 458 -14.44 11.97 -16.03
CA GLY A 458 -15.52 12.78 -15.46
C GLY A 458 -14.99 13.86 -14.51
N LEU A 459 -15.68 15.00 -14.52
CA LEU A 459 -15.45 16.15 -13.62
C LEU A 459 -16.78 16.59 -13.03
N VAL A 460 -16.95 16.42 -11.72
CA VAL A 460 -18.25 16.67 -11.06
C VAL A 460 -18.52 18.17 -10.91
N TYR A 461 -17.57 18.92 -10.35
CA TYR A 461 -17.62 20.36 -10.09
C TYR A 461 -16.49 21.06 -10.86
N PRO A 462 -16.74 21.53 -12.09
CA PRO A 462 -15.73 22.26 -12.85
C PRO A 462 -15.50 23.68 -12.30
N ASP A 463 -14.34 24.24 -12.61
CA ASP A 463 -13.90 25.55 -12.12
C ASP A 463 -13.90 26.62 -13.23
N ASP A 464 -15.04 26.87 -13.88
CA ASP A 464 -15.13 27.99 -14.83
C ASP A 464 -15.57 29.28 -14.10
N PRO A 465 -14.64 30.23 -13.80
CA PRO A 465 -15.00 31.48 -13.12
C PRO A 465 -15.92 32.39 -13.96
N ALA A 466 -16.09 32.11 -15.27
CA ALA A 466 -17.03 32.83 -16.13
C ALA A 466 -18.44 32.20 -16.15
N ASP A 467 -18.60 30.97 -15.63
CA ASP A 467 -19.88 30.27 -15.63
C ASP A 467 -20.66 30.50 -14.32
N ILE A 468 -21.65 31.38 -14.39
CA ILE A 468 -22.54 31.70 -13.27
C ILE A 468 -23.52 30.57 -12.90
N THR A 469 -23.58 29.49 -13.67
CA THR A 469 -24.48 28.36 -13.43
C THR A 469 -23.84 27.27 -12.55
N MET A 470 -22.59 27.48 -12.13
CA MET A 470 -21.83 26.59 -11.22
C MET A 470 -22.29 26.65 -9.78
N VAL A 471 -23.13 27.63 -9.42
CA VAL A 471 -23.69 27.80 -8.08
C VAL A 471 -25.20 27.97 -8.14
N ASP A 472 -25.90 27.61 -7.07
CA ASP A 472 -27.33 27.84 -6.91
C ASP A 472 -27.64 29.32 -6.59
N GLY A 473 -28.92 29.63 -6.38
CA GLY A 473 -29.37 30.99 -6.06
C GLY A 473 -28.85 31.55 -4.73
N ASP A 474 -28.32 30.69 -3.86
CA ASP A 474 -27.73 31.02 -2.57
C ASP A 474 -26.20 30.99 -2.60
N GLY A 475 -25.59 30.67 -3.75
CA GLY A 475 -24.15 30.60 -3.95
C GLY A 475 -23.52 29.24 -3.64
N ASN A 476 -24.31 28.20 -3.36
CA ASN A 476 -23.78 26.87 -3.08
C ASN A 476 -23.36 26.18 -4.40
N PRO A 477 -22.21 25.47 -4.43
CA PRO A 477 -21.78 24.73 -5.61
C PRO A 477 -22.82 23.72 -6.11
N LEU A 478 -23.07 23.72 -7.42
CA LEU A 478 -23.91 22.75 -8.10
C LEU A 478 -23.05 21.79 -8.93
N PRO A 479 -23.32 20.47 -8.90
CA PRO A 479 -22.61 19.53 -9.76
C PRO A 479 -23.03 19.71 -11.23
N HIS A 480 -22.06 19.72 -12.14
CA HIS A 480 -22.28 19.82 -13.59
C HIS A 480 -22.07 18.50 -14.34
N LEU A 481 -21.35 17.56 -13.72
CA LEU A 481 -21.21 16.19 -14.20
C LEU A 481 -20.66 16.12 -15.64
N LEU A 482 -19.56 16.83 -15.86
CA LEU A 482 -18.91 16.90 -17.16
C LEU A 482 -18.18 15.60 -17.47
N ILE A 483 -18.15 15.21 -18.74
CA ILE A 483 -17.50 13.97 -19.17
C ILE A 483 -16.92 14.09 -20.57
N ASP A 484 -15.69 13.60 -20.72
CA ASP A 484 -14.97 13.56 -21.98
C ASP A 484 -14.33 12.18 -22.18
N GLN A 485 -13.99 11.88 -23.43
CA GLN A 485 -13.15 10.71 -23.72
C GLN A 485 -11.75 10.95 -23.19
N MET A 486 -11.15 9.94 -22.57
CA MET A 486 -9.81 10.02 -21.98
C MET A 486 -8.75 10.42 -23.03
N VAL A 487 -8.84 9.90 -24.26
CA VAL A 487 -7.90 10.18 -25.35
C VAL A 487 -7.93 11.63 -25.85
N ASN A 488 -9.02 12.36 -25.61
CA ASN A 488 -9.20 13.76 -25.96
C ASN A 488 -9.69 14.57 -24.76
N ASN A 489 -9.28 14.18 -23.55
CA ASN A 489 -9.71 14.82 -22.31
C ASN A 489 -9.39 16.31 -22.38
N THR A 490 -10.41 17.18 -22.24
CA THR A 490 -10.19 18.63 -22.22
C THR A 490 -10.15 19.20 -20.80
N TYR A 491 -10.70 18.49 -19.81
CA TYR A 491 -10.86 18.97 -18.44
C TYR A 491 -9.58 18.86 -17.62
N LEU A 492 -8.87 17.73 -17.70
CA LEU A 492 -7.65 17.47 -16.90
C LEU A 492 -6.37 17.43 -17.76
N ASN A 493 -6.35 18.21 -18.84
CA ASN A 493 -5.25 18.19 -19.82
C ASN A 493 -4.13 19.18 -19.47
N CYS A 494 -3.42 18.89 -18.39
CA CYS A 494 -2.24 19.61 -17.91
C CYS A 494 -1.11 18.64 -17.60
N VAL A 495 0.09 19.12 -17.29
CA VAL A 495 1.23 18.27 -16.92
C VAL A 495 1.81 18.80 -15.61
N GLN A 496 2.08 17.89 -14.67
CA GLN A 496 2.86 18.19 -13.47
C GLN A 496 4.29 17.66 -13.56
N PRO A 497 5.24 18.24 -12.81
CA PRO A 497 6.56 17.65 -12.61
C PRO A 497 6.46 16.24 -11.99
N ARG A 498 7.43 15.38 -12.30
CA ARG A 498 7.59 14.09 -11.63
C ARG A 498 7.88 14.31 -10.15
N LEU A 499 7.31 13.47 -9.29
CA LEU A 499 7.58 13.52 -7.86
C LEU A 499 8.91 12.83 -7.54
N ALA A 500 9.53 13.21 -6.41
CA ALA A 500 10.80 12.64 -6.01
C ALA A 500 10.63 11.16 -5.62
N PRO A 501 11.60 10.29 -5.94
CA PRO A 501 11.58 8.91 -5.46
C PRO A 501 11.74 8.82 -3.95
N ALA A 502 11.00 7.90 -3.33
CA ALA A 502 11.22 7.53 -1.94
C ALA A 502 12.62 6.90 -1.77
N VAL A 503 13.21 7.10 -0.60
CA VAL A 503 14.53 6.55 -0.26
C VAL A 503 14.44 5.88 1.09
N VAL A 504 14.38 4.55 1.11
CA VAL A 504 14.39 3.78 2.36
C VAL A 504 15.82 3.41 2.70
N ASN A 505 16.31 3.85 3.86
CA ASN A 505 17.58 3.37 4.41
C ASN A 505 17.31 2.29 5.47
N PHE A 506 17.60 1.04 5.13
CA PHE A 506 17.47 -0.09 6.04
C PHE A 506 18.83 -0.77 6.26
N ARG A 507 19.32 -0.72 7.50
CA ARG A 507 20.63 -1.26 7.92
C ARG A 507 21.79 -0.84 6.97
N ASN A 508 21.84 0.45 6.64
CA ASN A 508 22.82 1.08 5.74
C ASN A 508 22.72 0.67 4.26
N ASN A 509 21.65 0.00 3.86
CA ASN A 509 21.34 -0.27 2.46
C ASN A 509 20.21 0.65 2.02
N ILE A 510 20.33 1.19 0.81
CA ILE A 510 19.32 2.06 0.21
C ILE A 510 18.41 1.22 -0.67
N TYR A 511 17.11 1.31 -0.44
CA TYR A 511 16.07 0.60 -1.19
C TYR A 511 15.17 1.57 -1.95
N GLY A 512 14.59 1.07 -3.04
CA GLY A 512 13.70 1.81 -3.93
C GLY A 512 14.37 2.27 -5.22
N CYS A 513 13.72 3.17 -5.95
CA CYS A 513 14.13 3.56 -7.30
C CYS A 513 15.51 4.23 -7.42
N THR A 514 16.07 4.73 -6.32
CA THR A 514 17.43 5.28 -6.27
C THR A 514 18.44 4.36 -5.57
N GLY A 515 17.98 3.21 -5.11
CA GLY A 515 18.74 2.21 -4.38
C GLY A 515 18.90 0.93 -5.19
N ASP A 516 18.23 -0.13 -4.75
CA ASP A 516 18.34 -1.46 -5.32
C ASP A 516 17.53 -1.68 -6.62
N ASP A 517 16.63 -0.75 -6.97
CA ASP A 517 15.77 -0.86 -8.16
C ASP A 517 16.18 0.06 -9.33
N LEU A 518 17.45 0.43 -9.43
CA LEU A 518 17.95 1.27 -10.54
C LEU A 518 17.70 0.68 -11.93
N ALA A 519 17.51 -0.65 -12.02
CA ALA A 519 17.21 -1.36 -13.26
C ALA A 519 15.72 -1.63 -13.48
N GLU A 520 14.86 -1.32 -12.51
CA GLU A 520 13.42 -1.46 -12.66
C GLU A 520 12.93 -0.44 -13.70
N ALA A 521 12.29 -0.94 -14.77
CA ALA A 521 11.80 -0.09 -15.85
C ALA A 521 10.77 0.92 -15.33
N ALA A 522 10.02 0.53 -14.31
CA ALA A 522 9.06 1.38 -13.64
C ALA A 522 9.71 2.58 -12.92
N CYS A 523 10.96 2.46 -12.49
CA CYS A 523 11.73 3.53 -11.83
C CYS A 523 12.44 4.49 -12.80
N ALA A 524 12.47 4.17 -14.10
CA ALA A 524 13.23 4.92 -15.11
C ALA A 524 12.47 6.10 -15.75
N LEU A 525 11.25 6.41 -15.28
CA LEU A 525 10.36 7.41 -15.86
C LEU A 525 10.30 8.73 -15.10
#